data_AF-W6ZY21-F1
#
_entry.id   AF-W6ZY21-F1
#
_cell.length_a   1.000
_cell.length_b   1.000
_cell.length_c   1.000
_cell.angle_alpha   90.00
_cell.angle_beta   90.00
_cell.angle_gamma   90.00
#
_symmetry.space_group_name_H-M   'P 1'
#
loop_
_entity.id
_entity.type
_entity.pdbx_description
1 polymer ?
#
loop_
_entity_poly.entity_id
_entity_poly.type
_entity_poly.pdbx_seq_one_letter_code
_entity_poly.pdbx_strand_id
1 'polypeptide(L)'
;MPNRTQYNFLRLCKLGEEKIDQSFKHDNDLSDDYFSQVKTKYGKSYEDSYTRRKFFCYLKKRTEFHDLIHNDDIGKYFYYWIYSDLSDKDKNYDVALNLYTYFLKAYSAYAPGPDICRIDMYGDKANILKRSAILIELNDTLNEIFNNDSKEPNCSSVIQFSKLYSQHVEECHNNYDHHFCGELQKFKQKYDEKMRTIEDCDAPSILPSAIKHDLLGTIMKAVITLAAFSYSLFLLYKVK
;
A
#
# COMPACT_ATOMS: atom_id res chain seq x y z
N MET A 1 2.27 -20.19 11.32
CA MET A 1 1.71 -18.92 10.81
C MET A 1 2.33 -18.66 9.44
N PRO A 2 1.56 -18.42 8.36
CA PRO A 2 2.16 -18.13 7.06
C PRO A 2 2.97 -16.83 7.14
N ASN A 3 4.16 -16.81 6.52
CA ASN A 3 5.07 -15.66 6.50
C ASN A 3 4.33 -14.38 6.05
N ARG A 4 4.06 -13.49 7.01
CA ARG A 4 3.41 -12.21 6.77
C ARG A 4 4.47 -11.24 6.24
N THR A 5 4.43 -10.91 4.95
CA THR A 5 5.25 -9.81 4.42
C THR A 5 4.75 -8.50 5.03
N GLN A 6 5.59 -7.47 5.03
CA GLN A 6 5.23 -6.12 5.47
C GLN A 6 3.99 -5.55 4.76
N TYR A 7 3.63 -6.12 3.59
CA TYR A 7 2.56 -5.66 2.72
C TYR A 7 1.37 -6.65 2.58
N ASN A 8 1.35 -7.77 3.32
CA ASN A 8 0.25 -8.75 3.34
C ASN A 8 -1.02 -8.28 4.12
N PHE A 9 -1.25 -6.97 4.29
CA PHE A 9 -2.23 -6.41 5.23
C PHE A 9 -3.59 -6.06 4.61
N LEU A 10 -3.73 -6.09 3.27
CA LEU A 10 -4.91 -5.60 2.54
C LEU A 10 -6.25 -6.21 3.00
N ARG A 11 -6.31 -7.52 3.28
CA ARG A 11 -7.55 -8.18 3.75
C ARG A 11 -7.94 -7.80 5.19
N LEU A 12 -6.95 -7.61 6.06
CA LEU A 12 -7.20 -7.38 7.50
C LEU A 12 -7.67 -5.95 7.77
N CYS A 13 -7.40 -5.02 6.85
CA CYS A 13 -7.66 -3.63 7.07
C CYS A 13 -9.01 -3.15 6.51
N LYS A 14 -9.55 -3.78 5.47
CA LYS A 14 -10.97 -3.60 5.08
C LYS A 14 -11.93 -3.92 6.24
N LEU A 15 -11.61 -4.96 7.01
CA LEU A 15 -12.31 -5.29 8.26
C LEU A 15 -12.11 -4.22 9.35
N GLY A 16 -10.97 -3.52 9.33
CA GLY A 16 -10.69 -2.40 10.22
C GLY A 16 -11.50 -1.15 9.87
N GLU A 17 -11.57 -0.83 8.59
CA GLU A 17 -12.38 0.26 8.04
C GLU A 17 -13.86 0.14 8.44
N GLU A 18 -14.47 -1.02 8.19
CA GLU A 18 -15.88 -1.27 8.54
C GLU A 18 -16.13 -1.08 10.04
N LYS A 19 -15.19 -1.52 10.90
CA LYS A 19 -15.28 -1.37 12.34
C LYS A 19 -15.10 0.08 12.80
N ILE A 20 -14.15 0.82 12.19
CA ILE A 20 -13.93 2.24 12.47
C ILE A 20 -15.17 3.04 12.08
N ASP A 21 -15.75 2.77 10.92
CA ASP A 21 -16.95 3.44 10.42
C ASP A 21 -18.18 3.19 11.29
N GLN A 22 -18.38 1.96 11.77
CA GLN A 22 -19.41 1.64 12.76
C GLN A 22 -19.18 2.39 14.07
N SER A 23 -17.93 2.45 14.53
CA SER A 23 -17.55 3.10 15.78
C SER A 23 -17.72 4.63 15.73
N PHE A 24 -17.56 5.22 14.54
CA PHE A 24 -17.69 6.66 14.27
C PHE A 24 -19.14 7.13 14.35
N LYS A 25 -20.11 6.32 13.90
CA LYS A 25 -21.55 6.64 13.98
C LYS A 25 -22.06 6.89 15.41
N HIS A 26 -21.28 6.57 16.43
CA HIS A 26 -21.68 6.62 17.83
C HIS A 26 -20.89 7.61 18.71
N ASP A 27 -19.91 8.35 18.19
CA ASP A 27 -19.04 9.23 19.00
C ASP A 27 -19.14 10.69 18.52
N ASN A 28 -19.77 11.56 19.32
CA ASN A 28 -20.05 12.98 18.98
C ASN A 28 -19.03 13.97 19.58
N ASP A 29 -18.03 13.50 20.33
CA ASP A 29 -17.32 14.34 21.31
C ASP A 29 -15.84 14.58 20.94
N LEU A 30 -15.59 15.17 19.77
CA LEU A 30 -14.25 15.56 19.33
C LEU A 30 -14.14 17.09 19.22
N SER A 31 -13.43 17.67 20.19
CA SER A 31 -13.23 19.12 20.35
C SER A 31 -12.51 19.76 19.15
N ASP A 32 -13.14 20.79 18.58
CA ASP A 32 -12.71 21.55 17.41
C ASP A 32 -11.48 22.48 17.66
N ASP A 33 -11.12 22.73 18.92
CA ASP A 33 -10.22 23.83 19.31
C ASP A 33 -8.75 23.62 18.87
N TYR A 34 -8.27 22.38 18.89
CA TYR A 34 -6.87 22.04 18.54
C TYR A 34 -6.57 22.08 17.03
N PHE A 35 -7.59 22.11 16.17
CA PHE A 35 -7.43 22.04 14.70
C PHE A 35 -7.46 23.39 13.98
N SER A 36 -7.68 24.47 14.72
CA SER A 36 -7.61 25.84 14.20
C SER A 36 -6.29 26.13 13.47
N GLN A 37 -5.17 25.52 13.88
CA GLN A 37 -3.85 25.67 13.25
C GLN A 37 -3.70 24.92 11.90
N VAL A 38 -4.44 23.81 11.67
CA VAL A 38 -4.45 23.11 10.36
C VAL A 38 -5.07 23.98 9.28
N LYS A 39 -6.20 24.59 9.64
CA LYS A 39 -7.00 25.46 8.76
C LYS A 39 -6.18 26.63 8.25
N THR A 40 -5.28 27.16 9.07
CA THR A 40 -4.39 28.28 8.73
C THR A 40 -3.28 27.88 7.75
N LYS A 41 -2.78 26.63 7.79
CA LYS A 41 -1.64 26.19 6.97
C LYS A 41 -2.03 25.57 5.62
N TYR A 42 -3.13 24.81 5.57
CA TYR A 42 -3.55 24.09 4.35
C TYR A 42 -4.91 24.55 3.79
N GLY A 43 -5.50 25.60 4.37
CA GLY A 43 -6.73 26.24 3.90
C GLY A 43 -8.01 25.41 4.11
N LYS A 44 -9.13 25.88 3.53
CA LYS A 44 -10.45 25.19 3.56
C LYS A 44 -10.49 23.84 2.81
N SER A 45 -9.40 23.43 2.13
CA SER A 45 -9.36 22.21 1.31
C SER A 45 -9.42 20.93 2.14
N TYR A 46 -8.97 20.98 3.40
CA TYR A 46 -8.97 19.84 4.33
C TYR A 46 -10.04 19.99 5.43
N GLU A 47 -11.07 20.80 5.17
CA GLU A 47 -12.12 21.06 6.15
C GLU A 47 -13.03 19.83 6.38
N ASP A 48 -12.83 18.70 5.68
CA ASP A 48 -13.66 17.54 5.91
C ASP A 48 -13.42 17.00 7.33
N SER A 49 -14.43 17.23 8.16
CA SER A 49 -14.55 16.75 9.52
C SER A 49 -14.45 15.23 9.59
N TYR A 50 -14.71 14.53 8.49
CA TYR A 50 -14.83 13.08 8.43
C TYR A 50 -13.50 12.34 8.61
N THR A 51 -12.50 12.54 7.75
CA THR A 51 -11.17 11.90 7.84
C THR A 51 -10.48 12.23 9.16
N ARG A 52 -10.63 13.48 9.60
CA ARG A 52 -10.14 14.01 10.88
C ARG A 52 -10.77 13.31 12.07
N ARG A 53 -12.10 13.14 12.09
CA ARG A 53 -12.78 12.51 13.22
C ARG A 53 -12.61 10.99 13.21
N LYS A 54 -12.56 10.33 12.04
CA LYS A 54 -12.20 8.92 11.92
C LYS A 54 -10.85 8.62 12.58
N PHE A 55 -9.86 9.47 12.31
CA PHE A 55 -8.53 9.32 12.91
C PHE A 55 -8.56 9.36 14.44
N PHE A 56 -9.27 10.34 15.00
CA PHE A 56 -9.35 10.49 16.45
C PHE A 56 -10.20 9.40 17.11
N CYS A 57 -11.36 9.05 16.54
CA CYS A 57 -12.16 7.92 17.00
C CYS A 57 -11.34 6.63 17.01
N TYR A 58 -10.53 6.44 15.98
CA TYR A 58 -9.65 5.29 15.88
C TYR A 58 -8.54 5.30 16.94
N LEU A 59 -7.81 6.41 17.10
CA LEU A 59 -6.76 6.51 18.11
C LEU A 59 -7.29 6.36 19.54
N LYS A 60 -8.52 6.84 19.80
CA LYS A 60 -9.23 6.67 21.06
C LYS A 60 -9.61 5.22 21.34
N LYS A 61 -10.05 4.46 20.31
CA LYS A 61 -10.52 3.07 20.40
C LYS A 61 -9.43 2.02 20.12
N ARG A 62 -8.16 2.42 19.96
CA ARG A 62 -7.03 1.56 19.56
C ARG A 62 -6.85 0.29 20.41
N THR A 63 -7.12 0.35 21.71
CA THR A 63 -6.99 -0.80 22.62
C THR A 63 -8.06 -1.87 22.35
N GLU A 64 -9.20 -1.48 21.76
CA GLU A 64 -10.29 -2.38 21.38
C GLU A 64 -9.98 -3.12 20.06
N PHE A 65 -9.06 -2.59 19.24
CA PHE A 65 -8.72 -3.13 17.91
C PHE A 65 -7.38 -3.88 17.86
N HIS A 66 -6.59 -3.85 18.95
CA HIS A 66 -5.23 -4.40 18.99
C HIS A 66 -5.18 -5.91 18.71
N ASP A 67 -6.21 -6.67 19.08
CA ASP A 67 -6.28 -8.12 18.84
C ASP A 67 -6.62 -8.48 17.38
N LEU A 68 -7.04 -7.50 16.58
CA LEU A 68 -7.58 -7.71 15.24
C LEU A 68 -6.63 -7.22 14.14
N ILE A 69 -5.93 -6.10 14.38
CA ILE A 69 -5.10 -5.45 13.38
C ILE A 69 -3.85 -4.88 14.07
N HIS A 70 -2.68 -5.14 13.50
CA HIS A 70 -1.43 -4.61 14.01
C HIS A 70 -1.39 -3.08 13.83
N ASN A 71 -0.92 -2.34 14.84
CA ASN A 71 -0.91 -0.87 14.82
C ASN A 71 -0.25 -0.27 13.56
N ASP A 72 0.83 -0.88 13.06
CA ASP A 72 1.51 -0.46 11.84
C ASP A 72 0.64 -0.55 10.59
N ASP A 73 -0.25 -1.54 10.50
CA ASP A 73 -1.12 -1.70 9.33
C ASP A 73 -2.20 -0.63 9.30
N ILE A 74 -2.61 -0.16 10.47
CA ILE A 74 -3.64 0.87 10.59
C ILE A 74 -3.04 2.25 10.29
N GLY A 75 -1.80 2.48 10.69
CA GLY A 75 -1.04 3.66 10.26
C GLY A 75 -0.96 3.79 8.73
N LYS A 76 -0.75 2.67 8.02
CA LYS A 76 -0.73 2.62 6.54
C LYS A 76 -2.09 2.99 5.93
N TYR A 77 -3.18 2.44 6.48
CA TYR A 77 -4.53 2.74 5.99
C TYR A 77 -4.95 4.18 6.25
N PHE A 78 -4.65 4.71 7.44
CA PHE A 78 -4.94 6.10 7.71
C PHE A 78 -4.18 7.03 6.76
N TYR A 79 -2.91 6.74 6.50
CA TYR A 79 -2.13 7.46 5.50
C TYR A 79 -2.78 7.40 4.10
N TYR A 80 -3.24 6.21 3.69
CA TYR A 80 -3.98 6.06 2.43
C TYR A 80 -5.30 6.83 2.41
N TRP A 81 -6.09 6.84 3.50
CA TRP A 81 -7.33 7.60 3.58
C TRP A 81 -7.10 9.10 3.44
N ILE A 82 -6.05 9.63 4.09
CA ILE A 82 -5.66 11.03 3.87
C ILE A 82 -5.40 11.25 2.39
N TYR A 83 -4.62 10.37 1.75
CA TYR A 83 -4.31 10.47 0.33
C TYR A 83 -5.55 10.36 -0.57
N SER A 84 -6.47 9.44 -0.30
CA SER A 84 -7.69 9.25 -1.09
C SER A 84 -8.65 10.43 -0.95
N ASP A 85 -8.67 11.07 0.22
CA ASP A 85 -9.54 12.21 0.51
C ASP A 85 -8.96 13.54 0.01
N LEU A 86 -7.72 13.56 -0.51
CA LEU A 86 -7.17 14.73 -1.17
C LEU A 86 -7.94 15.03 -2.46
N SER A 87 -8.25 16.31 -2.66
CA SER A 87 -8.80 16.77 -3.94
C SER A 87 -7.83 16.48 -5.09
N ASP A 88 -8.34 16.23 -6.31
CA ASP A 88 -7.52 15.83 -7.46
C ASP A 88 -6.32 16.73 -7.73
N LYS A 89 -6.47 18.06 -7.53
CA LYS A 89 -5.39 19.05 -7.69
C LYS A 89 -4.25 18.90 -6.68
N ASP A 90 -4.54 18.32 -5.52
CA ASP A 90 -3.63 18.14 -4.39
C ASP A 90 -3.25 16.66 -4.19
N LYS A 91 -3.80 15.74 -4.99
CA LYS A 91 -3.65 14.29 -4.84
C LYS A 91 -2.20 13.86 -5.10
N ASN A 92 -1.45 13.83 -4.01
CA ASN A 92 -0.02 13.60 -4.02
C ASN A 92 0.40 12.93 -2.69
N TYR A 93 1.22 11.88 -2.79
CA TYR A 93 1.67 11.11 -1.63
C TYR A 93 2.48 11.93 -0.62
N ASP A 94 3.24 12.93 -1.05
CA ASP A 94 4.05 13.79 -0.17
C ASP A 94 3.16 14.81 0.55
N VAL A 95 2.11 15.31 -0.11
CA VAL A 95 1.07 16.14 0.53
C VAL A 95 0.35 15.34 1.61
N ALA A 96 -0.07 14.10 1.29
CA ALA A 96 -0.68 13.20 2.26
C ALA A 96 0.26 12.92 3.45
N LEU A 97 1.56 12.76 3.19
CA LEU A 97 2.56 12.49 4.22
C LEU A 97 2.69 13.65 5.19
N ASN A 98 2.75 14.88 4.67
CA ASN A 98 2.81 16.10 5.47
C ASN A 98 1.58 16.25 6.38
N LEU A 99 0.39 15.91 5.88
CA LEU A 99 -0.86 15.93 6.65
C LEU A 99 -0.87 14.83 7.71
N TYR A 100 -0.48 13.61 7.35
CA TYR A 100 -0.34 12.50 8.29
C TYR A 100 0.60 12.85 9.45
N THR A 101 1.78 13.39 9.15
CA THR A 101 2.74 13.86 10.16
C THR A 101 2.12 14.92 11.06
N TYR A 102 1.34 15.83 10.48
CA TYR A 102 0.68 16.88 11.23
C TYR A 102 -0.34 16.28 12.21
N PHE A 103 -1.23 15.38 11.76
CA PHE A 103 -2.23 14.77 12.62
C PHE A 103 -1.62 14.00 13.78
N LEU A 104 -0.52 13.30 13.52
CA LEU A 104 0.23 12.61 14.57
C LEU A 104 0.75 13.57 15.64
N LYS A 105 1.35 14.70 15.23
CA LYS A 105 1.86 15.72 16.16
C LYS A 105 0.75 16.39 16.96
N ALA A 106 -0.39 16.66 16.32
CA ALA A 106 -1.55 17.25 17.00
C ALA A 106 -2.12 16.28 18.05
N TYR A 107 -2.21 15.00 17.72
CA TYR A 107 -2.69 13.97 18.65
C TYR A 107 -1.73 13.76 19.83
N SER A 108 -0.42 13.69 19.59
CA SER A 108 0.55 13.49 20.67
C SER A 108 0.56 14.65 21.67
N ALA A 109 0.26 15.87 21.22
CA ALA A 109 0.06 17.01 22.12
C ALA A 109 -1.24 16.91 22.95
N TYR A 110 -2.30 16.29 22.40
CA TYR A 110 -3.60 16.13 23.05
C TYR A 110 -3.64 14.98 24.08
N ALA A 111 -3.04 13.83 23.75
CA ALA A 111 -3.07 12.63 24.58
C ALA A 111 -1.64 12.13 24.87
N PRO A 112 -0.90 12.80 25.78
CA PRO A 112 0.46 12.39 26.14
C PRO A 112 0.44 11.03 26.83
N GLY A 113 0.96 10.00 26.16
CA GLY A 113 1.06 8.62 26.64
C GLY A 113 2.14 7.86 25.85
N PRO A 114 2.44 6.59 26.15
CA PRO A 114 3.47 5.84 25.43
C PRO A 114 3.17 5.88 23.92
N ASP A 115 4.09 6.51 23.19
CA ASP A 115 3.95 6.96 21.81
C ASP A 115 3.85 5.78 20.83
N ILE A 116 2.64 5.22 20.66
CA ILE A 116 2.41 4.13 19.71
C ILE A 116 2.55 4.62 18.25
N CYS A 117 2.54 5.94 18.04
CA CYS A 117 2.88 6.57 16.77
C CYS A 117 4.09 7.50 16.89
N ARG A 118 5.12 7.11 17.65
CA ARG A 118 6.51 7.51 17.32
C ARG A 118 6.93 6.82 16.03
N ILE A 119 6.24 7.18 14.96
CA ILE A 119 6.83 7.11 13.64
C ILE A 119 7.68 8.36 13.60
N ASP A 120 8.94 8.24 14.02
CA ASP A 120 9.96 9.11 13.48
C ASP A 120 9.87 8.90 11.97
N MET A 121 9.16 9.80 11.27
CA MET A 121 8.81 9.71 9.85
C MET A 121 10.02 10.05 8.97
N TYR A 122 11.15 9.42 9.27
CA TYR A 122 12.40 9.57 8.54
C TYR A 122 12.74 8.26 7.84
N GLY A 123 13.33 8.38 6.65
CA GLY A 123 13.83 7.25 5.87
C GLY A 123 12.75 6.22 5.52
N ASP A 124 13.00 4.97 5.92
CA ASP A 124 12.25 3.79 5.48
C ASP A 124 10.75 3.85 5.82
N LYS A 125 10.36 4.42 6.97
CA LYS A 125 8.94 4.44 7.38
C LYS A 125 8.07 5.28 6.44
N ALA A 126 8.57 6.41 5.95
CA ALA A 126 7.84 7.23 4.97
C ALA A 126 7.65 6.48 3.64
N ASN A 127 8.71 5.80 3.18
CA ASN A 127 8.64 4.95 1.98
C ASN A 127 7.68 3.77 2.16
N ILE A 128 7.65 3.15 3.34
CA ILE A 128 6.71 2.08 3.66
C ILE A 128 5.27 2.59 3.59
N LEU A 129 4.96 3.77 4.14
CA LEU A 129 3.62 4.37 4.08
C LEU A 129 3.20 4.64 2.63
N LYS A 130 4.08 5.30 1.85
CA LYS A 130 3.86 5.58 0.43
C LYS A 130 3.59 4.32 -0.38
N ARG A 131 4.49 3.33 -0.29
CA ARG A 131 4.35 2.03 -0.96
C ARG A 131 3.09 1.29 -0.51
N SER A 132 2.75 1.38 0.77
CA SER A 132 1.51 0.79 1.28
C SER A 132 0.28 1.44 0.67
N ALA A 133 0.22 2.77 0.57
CA ALA A 133 -0.87 3.48 -0.08
C ALA A 133 -1.00 3.11 -1.56
N ILE A 134 0.12 3.00 -2.28
CA ILE A 134 0.14 2.55 -3.67
C ILE A 134 -0.50 1.16 -3.80
N LEU A 135 -0.11 0.21 -2.94
CA LEU A 135 -0.66 -1.15 -2.99
C LEU A 135 -2.16 -1.18 -2.62
N ILE A 136 -2.62 -0.31 -1.73
CA ILE A 136 -4.05 -0.19 -1.41
C ILE A 136 -4.81 0.40 -2.61
N GLU A 137 -4.31 1.50 -3.20
CA GLU A 137 -4.92 2.14 -4.38
C GLU A 137 -5.06 1.17 -5.55
N LEU A 138 -4.00 0.40 -5.85
CA LEU A 138 -4.03 -0.64 -6.88
C LEU A 138 -5.04 -1.73 -6.53
N ASN A 139 -5.12 -2.16 -5.27
CA ASN A 139 -6.09 -3.16 -4.86
C ASN A 139 -7.53 -2.68 -5.02
N ASP A 140 -7.82 -1.46 -4.60
CA ASP A 140 -9.17 -0.89 -4.65
C ASP A 140 -9.59 -0.70 -6.11
N THR A 141 -8.72 -0.11 -6.93
CA THR A 141 -8.96 0.06 -8.37
C THR A 141 -9.18 -1.29 -9.06
N LEU A 142 -8.35 -2.30 -8.77
CA LEU A 142 -8.51 -3.63 -9.35
C LEU A 142 -9.83 -4.30 -8.96
N ASN A 143 -10.23 -4.15 -7.69
CA ASN A 143 -11.49 -4.69 -7.18
C ASN A 143 -12.70 -3.99 -7.78
N GLU A 144 -12.65 -2.67 -7.95
CA GLU A 144 -13.72 -1.90 -8.61
C GLU A 144 -13.92 -2.35 -10.06
N ILE A 145 -12.83 -2.65 -10.77
CA ILE A 145 -12.85 -3.13 -12.16
C ILE A 145 -13.41 -4.55 -12.25
N PHE A 146 -12.95 -5.49 -11.40
CA PHE A 146 -13.16 -6.93 -11.63
C PHE A 146 -14.07 -7.66 -10.64
N ASN A 147 -14.54 -7.03 -9.56
CA ASN A 147 -15.43 -7.68 -8.57
C ASN A 147 -16.89 -7.22 -8.65
N ASN A 148 -17.26 -6.40 -9.64
CA ASN A 148 -18.66 -6.13 -9.95
C ASN A 148 -19.20 -7.26 -10.84
N ASP A 149 -19.75 -8.31 -10.22
CA ASP A 149 -20.29 -9.52 -10.87
C ASP A 149 -21.38 -9.29 -11.94
N SER A 150 -21.77 -8.03 -12.17
CA SER A 150 -22.89 -7.64 -13.05
C SER A 150 -22.51 -6.63 -14.15
N LYS A 151 -21.25 -6.18 -14.23
CA LYS A 151 -20.81 -5.22 -15.25
C LYS A 151 -19.52 -5.68 -15.89
N GLU A 152 -19.50 -5.70 -17.22
CA GLU A 152 -18.24 -5.78 -17.95
C GLU A 152 -17.32 -4.64 -17.49
N PRO A 153 -16.02 -4.93 -17.30
CA PRO A 153 -15.07 -3.93 -16.83
C PRO A 153 -15.00 -2.76 -17.83
N ASN A 154 -15.13 -1.54 -17.30
CA ASN A 154 -14.99 -0.33 -18.10
C ASN A 154 -13.56 -0.20 -18.61
N CYS A 155 -13.38 -0.19 -19.93
CA CYS A 155 -12.07 -0.07 -20.56
C CYS A 155 -11.27 1.16 -20.17
N SER A 156 -11.92 2.29 -19.90
CA SER A 156 -11.23 3.47 -19.38
C SER A 156 -10.56 3.19 -18.04
N SER A 157 -11.23 2.46 -17.15
CA SER A 157 -10.71 2.09 -15.83
C SER A 157 -9.58 1.07 -15.95
N VAL A 158 -9.70 0.09 -16.87
CA VAL A 158 -8.64 -0.88 -17.17
C VAL A 158 -7.37 -0.17 -17.69
N ILE A 159 -7.53 0.78 -18.61
CA ILE A 159 -6.42 1.60 -19.14
C ILE A 159 -5.78 2.41 -18.01
N GLN A 160 -6.56 3.06 -17.16
CA GLN A 160 -6.04 3.83 -16.02
C GLN A 160 -5.25 2.95 -15.05
N PHE A 161 -5.78 1.77 -14.71
CA PHE A 161 -5.08 0.80 -13.88
C PHE A 161 -3.73 0.40 -14.50
N SER A 162 -3.70 0.08 -15.79
CA SER A 162 -2.46 -0.31 -16.48
C SER A 162 -1.38 0.78 -16.45
N LYS A 163 -1.79 2.05 -16.56
CA LYS A 163 -0.90 3.22 -16.47
C LYS A 163 -0.37 3.39 -15.04
N LEU A 164 -1.26 3.39 -14.05
CA LEU A 164 -0.89 3.50 -12.63
C LEU A 164 0.09 2.39 -12.24
N TYR A 165 -0.22 1.15 -12.62
CA TYR A 165 0.64 0.00 -12.39
C TYR A 165 2.04 0.19 -13.00
N SER A 166 2.10 0.59 -14.28
CA SER A 166 3.37 0.74 -15.00
C SER A 166 4.28 1.80 -14.39
N GLN A 167 3.71 2.91 -13.91
CA GLN A 167 4.45 3.94 -13.18
C GLN A 167 5.14 3.39 -11.93
N HIS A 168 4.47 2.52 -11.18
CA HIS A 168 5.05 1.91 -9.98
C HIS A 168 6.01 0.76 -10.27
N VAL A 169 5.91 0.12 -11.44
CA VAL A 169 6.93 -0.81 -11.92
C VAL A 169 8.25 -0.07 -12.22
N GLU A 170 8.20 1.11 -12.82
CA GLU A 170 9.40 1.93 -13.03
C GLU A 170 10.07 2.29 -11.70
N GLU A 171 9.28 2.62 -10.67
CA GLU A 171 9.80 2.85 -9.31
C GLU A 171 10.51 1.61 -8.76
N CYS A 172 9.91 0.43 -8.93
CA CYS A 172 10.52 -0.85 -8.58
C CYS A 172 11.83 -1.12 -9.31
N HIS A 173 11.93 -0.72 -10.56
CA HIS A 173 13.15 -0.85 -11.33
C HIS A 173 14.21 0.13 -10.85
N ASN A 174 13.85 1.36 -10.50
CA ASN A 174 14.81 2.36 -10.05
C ASN A 174 15.31 2.12 -8.62
N ASN A 175 14.44 1.66 -7.71
CA ASN A 175 14.76 1.42 -6.31
C ASN A 175 14.09 0.12 -5.80
N TYR A 176 14.75 -1.01 -6.07
CA TYR A 176 14.18 -2.33 -5.89
C TYR A 176 13.96 -2.70 -4.42
N ASP A 177 12.68 -2.80 -4.04
CA ASP A 177 12.25 -3.37 -2.76
C ASP A 177 11.56 -4.70 -3.03
N HIS A 178 12.18 -5.78 -2.55
CA HIS A 178 11.72 -7.14 -2.86
C HIS A 178 10.28 -7.39 -2.41
N HIS A 179 9.85 -6.81 -1.29
CA HIS A 179 8.51 -7.02 -0.77
C HIS A 179 7.48 -6.22 -1.57
N PHE A 180 7.73 -4.94 -1.83
CA PHE A 180 6.85 -4.08 -2.62
C PHE A 180 6.73 -4.57 -4.07
N CYS A 181 7.85 -4.85 -4.73
CA CYS A 181 7.86 -5.34 -6.10
C CYS A 181 7.27 -6.76 -6.20
N GLY A 182 7.43 -7.57 -5.15
CA GLY A 182 6.75 -8.85 -5.03
C GLY A 182 5.23 -8.73 -4.99
N GLU A 183 4.68 -7.75 -4.26
CA GLU A 183 3.23 -7.49 -4.27
C GLU A 183 2.74 -6.94 -5.62
N LEU A 184 3.49 -6.03 -6.26
CA LEU A 184 3.17 -5.57 -7.63
C LEU A 184 3.15 -6.73 -8.63
N GLN A 185 4.03 -7.73 -8.48
CA GLN A 185 3.98 -8.91 -9.32
C GLN A 185 2.67 -9.69 -9.16
N LYS A 186 2.11 -9.76 -7.95
CA LYS A 186 0.82 -10.42 -7.72
C LYS A 186 -0.33 -9.66 -8.38
N PHE A 187 -0.29 -8.32 -8.39
CA PHE A 187 -1.27 -7.52 -9.13
C PHE A 187 -1.24 -7.81 -10.63
N LYS A 188 -0.04 -7.89 -11.22
CA LYS A 188 0.13 -8.31 -12.61
C LYS A 188 -0.50 -9.68 -12.87
N GLN A 189 -0.20 -10.67 -12.03
CA GLN A 189 -0.76 -12.03 -12.21
C GLN A 189 -2.29 -12.02 -12.24
N LYS A 190 -2.92 -11.31 -11.29
CA LYS A 190 -4.39 -11.20 -11.23
C LYS A 190 -4.97 -10.46 -12.44
N TYR A 191 -4.36 -9.35 -12.82
CA TYR A 191 -4.81 -8.54 -13.95
C TYR A 191 -4.70 -9.33 -15.26
N ASP A 192 -3.54 -9.94 -15.54
CA ASP A 192 -3.30 -10.70 -16.76
C ASP A 192 -4.26 -11.89 -16.87
N GLU A 193 -4.59 -12.55 -15.75
CA GLU A 193 -5.58 -13.63 -15.71
C GLU A 193 -6.97 -13.12 -16.09
N LYS A 194 -7.39 -11.97 -15.53
CA LYS A 194 -8.70 -11.36 -15.81
C LYS A 194 -8.81 -10.81 -17.24
N MET A 195 -7.73 -10.27 -17.79
CA MET A 195 -7.71 -9.75 -19.17
C MET A 195 -7.87 -10.83 -20.25
N ARG A 196 -7.62 -12.11 -19.93
CA ARG A 196 -7.83 -13.21 -20.90
C ARG A 196 -9.28 -13.36 -21.36
N THR A 197 -10.23 -12.92 -20.54
CA THR A 197 -11.67 -13.05 -20.82
C THR A 197 -12.29 -11.75 -21.34
N ILE A 198 -11.48 -10.74 -21.66
CA ILE A 198 -11.94 -9.43 -22.13
C ILE A 198 -11.47 -9.26 -23.57
N GLU A 199 -12.40 -9.30 -24.51
CA GLU A 199 -12.08 -9.35 -25.95
C GLU A 199 -11.91 -7.96 -26.57
N ASP A 200 -12.55 -6.91 -26.03
CA ASP A 200 -12.61 -5.58 -26.65
C ASP A 200 -12.14 -4.46 -25.72
N CYS A 201 -10.82 -4.36 -25.53
CA CYS A 201 -10.22 -3.27 -24.74
C CYS A 201 -8.84 -2.87 -25.24
N ASP A 202 -8.66 -1.58 -25.56
CA ASP A 202 -7.34 -0.99 -25.95
C ASP A 202 -6.35 -0.89 -24.77
N ALA A 203 -6.55 -1.69 -23.72
CA ALA A 203 -5.61 -1.83 -22.62
C ALA A 203 -4.61 -2.96 -22.89
N PRO A 204 -3.38 -2.90 -22.34
CA PRO A 204 -2.45 -4.01 -22.41
C PRO A 204 -3.09 -5.28 -21.81
N SER A 205 -3.08 -6.37 -22.56
CA SER A 205 -3.55 -7.69 -22.08
C SER A 205 -2.54 -8.35 -21.13
N ILE A 206 -1.28 -7.88 -21.15
CA ILE A 206 -0.19 -8.34 -20.30
C ILE A 206 0.56 -7.12 -19.76
N LEU A 207 0.67 -7.01 -18.44
CA LEU A 207 1.39 -5.90 -17.79
C LEU A 207 2.93 -6.11 -17.76
N PRO A 208 3.76 -5.07 -17.61
CA PRO A 208 5.20 -5.24 -17.43
C PRO A 208 5.54 -5.96 -16.11
N SER A 209 6.66 -6.69 -16.05
CA SER A 209 7.09 -7.39 -14.83
C SER A 209 7.63 -6.40 -13.79
N ALA A 210 7.09 -6.45 -12.56
CA ALA A 210 7.63 -5.70 -11.42
C ALA A 210 8.94 -6.32 -10.88
N ILE A 211 9.14 -7.62 -11.10
CA ILE A 211 10.37 -8.30 -10.75
C ILE A 211 11.42 -7.96 -11.80
N LYS A 212 12.47 -7.24 -11.40
CA LYS A 212 13.71 -7.23 -12.16
C LYS A 212 14.24 -8.66 -12.20
N HIS A 213 14.38 -9.23 -13.39
CA HIS A 213 15.21 -10.40 -13.53
C HIS A 213 16.60 -9.99 -13.03
N ASP A 214 17.00 -10.53 -11.88
CA ASP A 214 18.35 -10.42 -11.39
C ASP A 214 19.22 -11.24 -12.35
N LEU A 215 19.58 -10.61 -13.48
CA LEU A 215 20.38 -11.21 -14.53
C LEU A 215 21.67 -11.75 -13.90
N LEU A 216 22.23 -11.01 -12.95
CA LEU A 216 23.43 -11.40 -12.21
C LEU A 216 23.18 -12.63 -11.34
N GLY A 217 22.09 -12.68 -10.58
CA GLY A 217 21.70 -13.83 -9.77
C GLY A 217 21.37 -15.07 -10.60
N THR A 218 20.71 -14.91 -11.75
CA THR A 218 20.43 -15.99 -12.70
C THR A 218 21.72 -16.51 -13.34
N ILE A 219 22.62 -15.61 -13.77
CA ILE A 219 23.95 -15.97 -14.30
C ILE A 219 24.77 -16.69 -13.21
N MET A 220 24.82 -16.16 -11.98
CA MET A 220 25.53 -16.76 -10.85
C MET A 220 25.01 -18.17 -10.55
N LYS A 221 23.69 -18.37 -10.49
CA LYS A 221 23.10 -19.69 -10.28
C LYS A 221 23.47 -20.66 -11.40
N ALA A 222 23.43 -20.22 -12.66
CA ALA A 222 23.82 -21.04 -13.81
C ALA A 222 25.30 -21.44 -13.74
N VAL A 223 26.20 -20.49 -13.42
CA VAL A 223 27.64 -20.73 -13.26
C VAL A 223 27.92 -21.70 -12.12
N ILE A 224 27.31 -21.51 -10.95
CA ILE A 224 27.47 -22.40 -9.79
C ILE A 224 26.99 -23.82 -10.13
N THR A 225 25.86 -23.93 -10.81
CA THR A 225 25.30 -25.23 -11.22
C THR A 225 26.24 -25.93 -12.20
N LEU A 226 26.74 -25.20 -13.20
CA LEU A 226 27.69 -25.74 -14.18
C LEU A 226 29.01 -26.16 -13.53
N ALA A 227 29.52 -25.37 -12.57
CA ALA A 227 30.73 -25.69 -11.81
C ALA A 227 30.54 -26.92 -10.91
N ALA A 228 29.37 -27.06 -10.28
CA ALA A 228 29.05 -28.25 -9.49
C ALA A 228 28.99 -29.50 -10.37
N PHE A 229 28.34 -29.42 -11.53
CA PHE A 229 28.30 -30.52 -12.50
C PHE A 229 29.68 -30.91 -13.01
N SER A 230 30.53 -29.94 -13.40
CA SER A 230 31.88 -30.22 -13.88
C SER A 230 32.77 -30.82 -12.80
N TYR A 231 32.66 -30.35 -11.55
CA TYR A 231 33.37 -30.90 -10.41
C TYR A 231 32.93 -32.34 -10.10
N SER A 232 31.62 -32.62 -10.13
CA SER A 232 31.11 -33.99 -9.96
C SER A 232 31.62 -34.94 -11.04
N LEU A 233 31.68 -34.51 -12.31
CA LEU A 233 32.25 -35.31 -13.40
C LEU A 233 33.75 -35.56 -13.20
N PHE A 234 34.50 -34.56 -12.73
CA PHE A 234 35.92 -34.69 -12.43
C PHE A 234 36.18 -35.73 -11.32
N LEU A 235 35.38 -35.70 -10.25
CA LEU A 235 35.48 -36.71 -9.18
C LEU A 235 35.15 -38.12 -9.69
N LEU A 236 34.10 -38.27 -10.49
CA LEU A 236 33.73 -39.57 -11.07
C LEU A 236 34.80 -40.11 -12.04
N TYR A 237 35.47 -39.24 -12.79
CA TYR A 237 36.54 -39.63 -13.71
C TYR A 237 37.81 -40.07 -12.95
N LYS A 238 38.12 -39.42 -11.82
CA LYS A 238 39.31 -39.75 -11.01
C LYS A 238 39.18 -41.02 -10.17
N VAL A 239 37.95 -41.50 -9.95
CA VAL A 239 37.66 -42.74 -9.19
C VAL A 239 37.74 -43.99 -10.11
N LYS A 240 38.02 -43.81 -11.40
CA LYS A 240 38.39 -44.85 -12.35
C LYS A 240 39.90 -44.88 -12.57
#